data_AF-A0A143WXE1-F1
#
_entry.id   AF-A0A143WXE1-F1
#
_cell.length_a   1.000
_cell.length_b   1.000
_cell.length_c   1.000
_cell.angle_alpha   90.00
_cell.angle_beta   90.00
_cell.angle_gamma   90.00
#
_symmetry.space_group_name_H-M   'P 1'
#
loop_
_entity.id
_entity.type
_entity.pdbx_description
1 polymer ?
#
loop_
_entity_poly.entity_id
_entity_poly.type
_entity_poly.pdbx_seq_one_letter_code
_entity_poly.pdbx_strand_id
1 'polypeptide(L)'
;MPFISMLGNGGILWIIIGLGLAVDPKHRKMAWVLFLALGIEFLLCNVLLKNLFAMPRPCDLNPSVTLLIPKPQDYSFPSGHTASSFAAVTVLYLMGVKRWYWALVPAGLIAFSRMYLDVHFPIDILGGSL
;
A
#
# COMPACT_ATOMS: atom_id res chain seq x y z
N MET A 1 -9.17 11.81 -2.37
CA MET A 1 -9.87 11.58 -1.07
C MET A 1 -8.86 11.39 0.05
N PRO A 2 -8.55 12.44 0.85
CA PRO A 2 -7.49 12.40 1.86
C PRO A 2 -7.69 11.28 2.90
N PHE A 3 -8.93 11.07 3.32
CA PHE A 3 -9.29 10.04 4.30
C PHE A 3 -8.96 8.62 3.83
N ILE A 4 -9.25 8.28 2.57
CA ILE A 4 -8.95 6.95 2.01
C ILE A 4 -7.44 6.75 1.88
N SER A 5 -6.70 7.78 1.47
CA SER A 5 -5.23 7.69 1.42
C SER A 5 -4.62 7.50 2.81
N MET A 6 -5.23 8.07 3.85
CA MET A 6 -4.76 7.91 5.24
C MET A 6 -4.87 6.45 5.72
N LEU A 7 -5.89 5.71 5.26
CA LEU A 7 -6.04 4.28 5.58
C LEU A 7 -4.91 3.43 4.99
N GLY A 8 -4.39 3.80 3.83
CA GLY A 8 -3.23 3.16 3.22
C GLY A 8 -1.88 3.63 3.79
N ASN A 9 -1.86 4.64 4.66
CA ASN A 9 -0.62 5.24 5.13
C ASN A 9 0.14 4.26 6.03
N GLY A 10 1.36 3.89 5.64
CA GLY A 10 2.16 2.88 6.33
C GLY A 10 1.49 1.51 6.46
N GLY A 11 0.45 1.22 5.66
CA GLY A 11 -0.33 -0.01 5.81
C GLY A 11 -1.17 -0.11 7.08
N ILE A 12 -1.51 1.02 7.75
CA ILE A 12 -2.26 1.05 9.02
C ILE A 12 -3.52 0.18 8.99
N LEU A 13 -4.31 0.26 7.90
CA LEU A 13 -5.51 -0.57 7.75
C LEU A 13 -5.19 -2.06 7.87
N TRP A 14 -4.11 -2.52 7.22
CA TRP A 14 -3.69 -3.91 7.21
C TRP A 14 -3.04 -4.32 8.53
N ILE A 15 -2.35 -3.40 9.21
CA ILE A 15 -1.81 -3.62 10.56
C ILE A 15 -2.97 -3.84 11.55
N ILE A 16 -4.01 -3.01 11.51
CA ILE A 16 -5.20 -3.17 12.37
C ILE A 16 -5.87 -4.52 12.11
N ILE A 17 -6.02 -4.92 10.84
CA ILE A 17 -6.55 -6.24 10.47
C ILE A 17 -5.65 -7.36 11.03
N GLY A 18 -4.33 -7.25 10.89
CA GLY A 18 -3.37 -8.19 11.43
C GLY A 18 -3.47 -8.33 12.96
N LEU A 19 -3.63 -7.21 13.67
CA LEU A 19 -3.83 -7.22 15.12
C LEU A 19 -5.13 -7.92 15.50
N GLY A 20 -6.23 -7.65 14.79
CA GLY A 20 -7.49 -8.36 15.01
C GLY A 20 -7.37 -9.88 14.80
N LEU A 21 -6.62 -10.29 13.78
CA LEU A 21 -6.32 -11.72 13.52
C LEU A 21 -5.39 -12.33 14.59
N ALA A 22 -4.55 -11.52 15.25
CA ALA A 22 -3.64 -12.00 16.28
C ALA A 22 -4.33 -12.32 17.62
N VAL A 23 -5.53 -11.77 17.85
CA VAL A 23 -6.33 -12.01 19.07
C VAL A 23 -6.82 -13.46 19.14
N ASP A 24 -7.25 -14.02 18.01
CA ASP A 24 -7.69 -15.42 17.96
C ASP A 24 -6.48 -16.36 17.74
N PRO A 25 -6.19 -17.30 18.66
CA PRO A 25 -5.10 -18.26 18.51
C PRO A 25 -5.13 -19.03 17.19
N LYS A 26 -6.32 -19.26 16.63
CA LYS A 26 -6.49 -19.97 15.34
C LYS A 26 -5.96 -19.17 14.15
N HIS A 27 -6.02 -17.84 14.23
CA HIS A 27 -5.65 -16.93 13.15
C HIS A 27 -4.28 -16.26 13.35
N ARG A 28 -3.63 -16.50 14.50
CA ARG A 28 -2.34 -15.89 14.87
C ARG A 28 -1.21 -16.17 13.87
N LYS A 29 -1.18 -17.36 13.25
CA LYS A 29 -0.21 -17.67 12.18
C LYS A 29 -0.37 -16.73 10.99
N MET A 30 -1.60 -16.48 10.58
CA MET A 30 -1.90 -15.56 9.47
C MET A 30 -1.53 -14.11 9.81
N ALA A 31 -1.76 -13.67 11.05
CA ALA A 31 -1.32 -12.36 11.51
C ALA A 31 0.21 -12.17 11.38
N TRP A 32 0.99 -13.17 11.80
CA TRP A 32 2.45 -13.12 11.67
C TRP A 32 2.92 -13.11 10.21
N VAL A 33 2.30 -13.92 9.35
CA VAL A 33 2.60 -13.90 7.90
C VAL A 33 2.27 -12.53 7.30
N LEU A 34 1.16 -11.91 7.71
CA LEU A 34 0.77 -10.59 7.24
C LEU A 34 1.77 -9.51 7.68
N PHE A 35 2.17 -9.49 8.94
CA PHE A 35 3.18 -8.53 9.43
C PHE A 35 4.53 -8.73 8.74
N LEU A 36 4.94 -9.97 8.52
CA LEU A 36 6.19 -10.28 7.83
C LEU A 36 6.13 -9.84 6.37
N ALA A 37 5.01 -10.05 5.68
CA ALA A 37 4.80 -9.58 4.31
C ALA A 37 4.85 -8.04 4.23
N LEU A 38 4.17 -7.32 5.14
CA LEU A 38 4.21 -5.86 5.19
C LEU A 38 5.63 -5.34 5.50
N GLY A 39 6.38 -6.02 6.37
CA GLY A 39 7.76 -5.66 6.67
C GLY A 39 8.71 -5.85 5.49
N ILE A 40 8.60 -6.98 4.79
CA ILE A 40 9.38 -7.26 3.58
C ILE A 40 9.02 -6.27 2.46
N GLU A 41 7.73 -6.02 2.23
CA GLU A 41 7.28 -5.03 1.26
C GLU A 41 7.85 -3.65 1.57
N PHE A 42 7.81 -3.23 2.84
CA PHE A 42 8.33 -1.94 3.24
C PHE A 42 9.82 -1.80 2.90
N LEU A 43 10.62 -2.82 3.20
CA LEU A 43 12.05 -2.84 2.87
C LEU A 43 12.29 -2.84 1.36
N LEU A 44 11.59 -3.70 0.62
CA LEU A 44 11.74 -3.77 -0.83
C LEU A 44 11.31 -2.48 -1.51
N CYS A 45 10.11 -1.98 -1.23
CA CYS A 45 9.56 -0.81 -1.91
C CYS A 45 10.22 0.49 -1.44
N ASN A 46 10.26 0.74 -0.13
CA ASN A 46 10.68 2.05 0.37
C ASN A 46 12.19 2.21 0.52
N VAL A 47 12.92 1.12 0.77
CA VAL A 47 14.38 1.19 1.00
C VAL A 47 15.16 0.82 -0.26
N LEU A 48 14.74 -0.18 -1.02
CA LEU A 48 15.48 -0.65 -2.20
C LEU A 48 14.97 -0.02 -3.49
N LEU A 49 13.74 -0.31 -3.89
CA LEU A 49 13.22 0.05 -5.22
C LEU A 49 13.10 1.55 -5.42
N LYS A 50 12.58 2.29 -4.42
CA LYS A 50 12.51 3.75 -4.51
C LYS A 50 13.85 4.41 -4.74
N ASN A 51 14.89 3.96 -4.03
CA ASN A 51 16.24 4.51 -4.19
C ASN A 51 16.91 4.05 -5.49
N LEU A 52 16.55 2.86 -6.00
CA LEU A 52 17.07 2.33 -7.25
C LEU A 52 16.52 3.09 -8.47
N PHE A 53 15.22 3.32 -8.52
CA PHE A 53 14.57 3.99 -9.66
C PHE A 53 14.62 5.51 -9.58
N ALA A 54 14.67 6.07 -8.37
CA ALA A 54 14.75 7.51 -8.11
C ALA A 54 13.77 8.36 -8.95
N MET A 55 12.57 7.81 -9.21
CA MET A 55 11.62 8.41 -10.15
C MET A 55 10.94 9.64 -9.53
N PRO A 56 10.91 10.80 -10.21
CA PRO A 56 10.21 12.00 -9.74
C PRO A 56 8.68 11.76 -9.70
N ARG A 57 7.97 12.46 -8.82
CA ARG A 57 6.50 12.33 -8.70
C ARG A 57 5.78 13.23 -9.72
N PRO A 58 4.52 12.93 -10.09
CA PRO A 58 3.73 13.81 -10.94
C PRO A 58 3.63 15.24 -10.39
N CYS A 59 3.49 15.37 -9.08
CA CYS A 59 3.46 16.66 -8.37
C CYS A 59 4.78 17.45 -8.40
N ASP A 60 5.92 16.81 -8.73
CA ASP A 60 7.19 17.50 -8.93
C ASP A 60 7.30 18.08 -10.34
N LEU A 61 6.66 17.45 -11.32
CA LEU A 61 6.69 17.86 -12.72
C LEU A 61 5.67 18.97 -13.01
N ASN A 62 4.57 19.03 -12.26
CA ASN A 62 3.56 20.07 -12.42
C ASN A 62 3.34 20.85 -11.11
N PRO A 63 4.17 21.88 -10.83
CA PRO A 63 4.06 22.69 -9.61
C PRO A 63 2.79 23.54 -9.55
N SER A 64 2.00 23.61 -10.64
CA SER A 64 0.71 24.31 -10.67
C SER A 64 -0.41 23.51 -10.02
N VAL A 65 -0.20 22.22 -9.72
CA VAL A 65 -1.20 21.36 -9.08
C VAL A 65 -1.24 21.65 -7.58
N THR A 66 -2.41 22.06 -7.08
CA THR A 66 -2.64 22.22 -5.64
C THR A 66 -2.90 20.85 -5.02
N LEU A 67 -1.95 20.35 -4.22
CA LEU A 67 -2.10 19.06 -3.56
C LEU A 67 -3.12 19.12 -2.41
N LEU A 68 -3.99 18.12 -2.35
CA LEU A 68 -4.97 17.93 -1.27
C LEU A 68 -4.37 17.22 -0.04
N ILE A 69 -3.09 16.83 -0.10
CA ILE A 69 -2.33 16.17 0.97
C ILE A 69 -0.93 16.79 1.07
N PRO A 70 -0.23 16.65 2.22
CA PRO A 70 1.16 17.06 2.33
C PRO A 70 2.02 16.44 1.23
N LYS A 71 2.87 17.25 0.61
CA LYS A 71 3.76 16.81 -0.46
C LYS A 71 4.71 15.72 0.06
N PRO A 72 4.70 14.50 -0.50
CA PRO A 72 5.67 13.48 -0.13
C PRO A 72 7.08 13.90 -0.55
N GLN A 73 8.10 13.60 0.26
CA GLN A 73 9.51 13.94 -0.01
C GLN A 73 10.32 12.77 -0.60
N ASP A 74 9.70 11.61 -0.77
CA ASP A 74 10.29 10.38 -1.27
C ASP A 74 9.98 10.16 -2.77
N TYR A 75 10.64 9.19 -3.41
CA TYR A 75 10.42 8.88 -4.82
C TYR A 75 9.03 8.31 -5.12
N SER A 76 8.61 8.39 -6.40
CA SER A 76 7.29 7.95 -6.87
C SER A 76 7.18 6.43 -6.95
N PHE A 77 8.13 5.79 -7.63
CA PHE A 77 8.05 4.37 -7.96
C PHE A 77 8.77 3.47 -6.94
N PRO A 78 8.18 2.36 -6.48
CA PRO A 78 6.78 1.95 -6.59
C PRO A 78 5.90 2.54 -5.47
N SER A 79 4.59 2.44 -5.63
CA SER A 79 3.62 2.95 -4.66
C SER A 79 3.50 2.04 -3.43
N GLY A 80 4.15 2.40 -2.32
CA GLY A 80 4.08 1.64 -1.06
C GLY A 80 2.67 1.47 -0.46
N HIS A 81 1.75 2.41 -0.72
CA HIS A 81 0.34 2.25 -0.30
C HIS A 81 -0.37 1.14 -1.09
N THR A 82 -0.03 1.04 -2.38
CA THR A 82 -0.54 -0.02 -3.26
C THR A 82 0.12 -1.34 -2.89
N ALA A 83 1.44 -1.36 -2.75
CA ALA A 83 2.21 -2.56 -2.40
C ALA A 83 1.80 -3.19 -1.07
N SER A 84 1.70 -2.41 0.00
CA SER A 84 1.18 -2.93 1.29
C SER A 84 -0.24 -3.50 1.17
N SER A 85 -1.09 -2.89 0.33
CA SER A 85 -2.47 -3.36 0.13
C SER A 85 -2.57 -4.65 -0.68
N PHE A 86 -1.82 -4.77 -1.76
CA PHE A 86 -1.79 -5.99 -2.56
C PHE A 86 -1.03 -7.11 -1.83
N ALA A 87 0.02 -6.81 -1.07
CA ALA A 87 0.69 -7.77 -0.20
C ALA A 87 -0.29 -8.38 0.81
N ALA A 88 -1.13 -7.55 1.45
CA ALA A 88 -2.13 -8.04 2.39
C ALA A 88 -3.20 -8.91 1.72
N VAL A 89 -3.70 -8.52 0.54
CA VAL A 89 -4.62 -9.34 -0.26
C VAL A 89 -4.00 -10.69 -0.60
N THR A 90 -2.74 -10.71 -1.04
CA THR A 90 -2.00 -11.93 -1.38
C THR A 90 -1.85 -12.86 -0.16
N VAL A 91 -1.55 -12.32 1.02
CA VAL A 91 -1.50 -13.12 2.25
C VAL A 91 -2.86 -13.75 2.56
N LEU A 92 -3.95 -12.98 2.47
CA LEU A 92 -5.30 -13.50 2.71
C LEU A 92 -5.68 -14.60 1.70
N TYR A 93 -5.28 -14.44 0.44
CA TYR A 93 -5.46 -15.45 -0.60
C TYR A 93 -4.68 -16.73 -0.31
N LEU A 94 -3.38 -16.62 -0.05
CA LEU A 94 -2.50 -17.78 0.22
C LEU A 94 -2.85 -18.50 1.52
N MET A 95 -3.41 -17.81 2.51
CA MET A 95 -3.88 -18.40 3.76
C MET A 95 -5.28 -19.01 3.66
N GLY A 96 -5.89 -19.01 2.47
CA GLY A 96 -7.17 -19.68 2.22
C GLY A 96 -8.36 -19.01 2.91
N VAL A 97 -8.27 -17.70 3.18
CA VAL A 97 -9.35 -16.96 3.84
C VAL A 97 -10.59 -16.98 2.94
N LYS A 98 -11.70 -17.47 3.49
CA LYS A 98 -12.99 -17.38 2.81
C LYS A 98 -13.31 -15.91 2.57
N ARG A 99 -13.56 -15.58 1.30
CA ARG A 99 -13.89 -14.22 0.83
C ARG A 99 -12.74 -13.20 0.87
N TRP A 100 -11.50 -13.65 0.68
CA TRP A 100 -10.31 -12.79 0.46
C TRP A 100 -10.56 -11.68 -0.58
N TYR A 101 -11.41 -11.93 -1.59
CA TYR A 101 -11.73 -10.96 -2.65
C TYR A 101 -12.35 -9.66 -2.14
N TRP A 102 -12.98 -9.63 -0.95
CA TRP A 102 -13.47 -8.37 -0.37
C TRP A 102 -12.33 -7.40 -0.05
N ALA A 103 -11.12 -7.91 0.20
CA ALA A 103 -9.94 -7.08 0.45
C ALA A 103 -9.44 -6.36 -0.81
N LEU A 104 -9.85 -6.79 -2.02
CA LEU A 104 -9.53 -6.07 -3.27
C LEU A 104 -10.23 -4.71 -3.35
N VAL A 105 -11.41 -4.57 -2.73
CA VAL A 105 -12.17 -3.31 -2.74
C VAL A 105 -11.39 -2.18 -2.06
N PRO A 106 -10.97 -2.29 -0.78
CA PRO A 106 -10.16 -1.26 -0.15
C PRO A 106 -8.79 -1.10 -0.82
N ALA A 107 -8.15 -2.18 -1.29
CA ALA A 107 -6.87 -2.09 -2.00
C ALA A 107 -6.98 -1.26 -3.28
N GLY A 108 -8.02 -1.50 -4.09
CA GLY A 108 -8.30 -0.74 -5.31
C GLY A 108 -8.66 0.72 -5.02
N LEU A 109 -9.46 0.98 -3.98
CA LEU A 109 -9.79 2.34 -3.55
C LEU A 109 -8.56 3.12 -3.07
N ILE A 110 -7.66 2.48 -2.33
CA ILE A 110 -6.39 3.08 -1.89
C ILE A 110 -5.54 3.40 -3.12
N ALA A 111 -5.34 2.44 -4.04
CA ALA A 111 -4.58 2.65 -5.27
C ALA A 111 -5.14 3.82 -6.09
N PHE A 112 -6.46 3.81 -6.37
CA PHE A 112 -7.13 4.88 -7.10
C PHE A 112 -7.01 6.23 -6.39
N SER A 113 -7.09 6.26 -5.06
CA SER A 113 -6.93 7.50 -4.30
C SER A 113 -5.55 8.16 -4.49
N ARG A 114 -4.50 7.36 -4.77
CA ARG A 114 -3.13 7.89 -4.99
C ARG A 114 -2.97 8.52 -6.37
N MET A 115 -3.61 7.95 -7.40
CA MET A 115 -3.73 8.59 -8.72
C MET A 115 -4.52 9.89 -8.62
N TYR A 116 -5.67 9.87 -7.93
CA TYR A 116 -6.53 11.04 -7.77
C TYR A 116 -5.83 12.22 -7.08
N LEU A 117 -4.83 11.94 -6.23
CA LEU A 117 -4.08 12.95 -5.49
C LEU A 117 -2.84 13.45 -6.25
N ASP A 118 -2.63 13.05 -7.51
CA ASP A 118 -1.49 13.41 -8.37
C ASP A 118 -0.12 13.14 -7.73
N VAL A 119 -0.04 12.12 -6.87
CA VAL A 119 1.20 11.74 -6.15
C VAL A 119 1.86 10.49 -6.71
N HIS A 120 1.18 9.74 -7.59
CA HIS A 120 1.66 8.50 -8.18
C HIS A 120 1.17 8.37 -9.62
N PHE A 121 2.04 7.90 -10.52
CA PHE A 121 1.70 7.52 -11.87
C PHE A 121 0.97 6.17 -11.90
N PRO A 122 0.23 5.85 -12.98
CA PRO A 122 -0.35 4.53 -13.18
C PRO A 122 0.69 3.40 -13.11
N ILE A 123 1.91 3.65 -13.58
CA ILE A 123 3.01 2.67 -13.52
C ILE A 123 3.44 2.38 -12.07
N ASP A 124 3.39 3.37 -11.17
CA ASP A 124 3.72 3.20 -9.75
C ASP A 124 2.72 2.29 -9.04
N ILE A 125 1.47 2.31 -9.49
CA ILE A 125 0.40 1.43 -9.00
C ILE A 125 0.58 0.03 -9.55
N LEU A 126 0.85 -0.12 -10.85
CA LEU A 126 1.11 -1.43 -11.44
C LEU A 126 2.32 -2.10 -10.79
N GLY A 127 3.41 -1.35 -10.62
CA GLY A 127 4.61 -1.83 -9.94
C GLY A 127 4.39 -2.16 -8.45
N GLY A 128 3.44 -1.49 -7.79
CA GLY A 128 3.04 -1.84 -6.43
C GLY A 128 2.04 -2.99 -6.35
N SER A 129 1.34 -3.33 -7.43
CA SER A 129 0.36 -4.42 -7.44
C SER A 129 0.95 -5.81 -7.73
N LEU A 130 2.20 -5.84 -8.20
CA LEU A 130 2.97 -7.03 -8.55
C LEU A 130 3.83 -7.49 -7.38
#